data_AF-A0A5E7UB86-F1
#
_entry.id   AF-A0A5E7UB86-F1
#
_cell.length_a   1.000
_cell.length_b   1.000
_cell.length_c   1.000
_cell.angle_alpha   90.00
_cell.angle_beta   90.00
_cell.angle_gamma   90.00
#
_symmetry.space_group_name_H-M   'P 1'
#
loop_
_entity.id
_entity.type
_entity.pdbx_description
1 polymer ?
#
loop_
_entity_poly.entity_id
_entity_poly.type
_entity_poly.pdbx_seq_one_letter_code
_entity_poly.pdbx_strand_id
1 'polypeptide(L)'
;MTKPHSGHVLSSALDTLVKRPLNQADDAALVSAAKAVWYSDSNLESEVTAFLNRHTDEVEVRRAGYLLERFTRFACLSDLRVSETLNVLELFAHSTSVQAVMLQTVTPLRRRRDELAVSWGLSEGLGLKAQALMPFQTRHYEAEQRAMFS
;
A
#
# COMPACT_ATOMS: atom_id res chain seq x y z
N MET A 1 -21.25 -9.62 -21.30
CA MET A 1 -19.84 -10.02 -21.05
C MET A 1 -19.54 -9.75 -19.59
N THR A 2 -19.63 -10.79 -18.78
CA THR A 2 -19.31 -10.78 -17.35
C THR A 2 -17.80 -10.61 -17.19
N LYS A 3 -17.38 -9.53 -16.54
CA LYS A 3 -15.97 -9.30 -16.19
C LYS A 3 -15.50 -10.46 -15.31
N PRO A 4 -14.31 -11.03 -15.53
CA PRO A 4 -13.76 -11.98 -14.59
C PRO A 4 -13.60 -11.25 -13.25
N HIS A 5 -14.11 -11.84 -12.17
CA HIS A 5 -13.75 -11.46 -10.83
C HIS A 5 -12.24 -11.70 -10.73
N SER A 6 -11.44 -10.65 -10.90
CA SER A 6 -10.01 -10.71 -10.65
C SER A 6 -9.85 -11.03 -9.17
N GLY A 7 -9.56 -12.28 -8.84
CA GLY A 7 -9.57 -12.76 -7.44
C GLY A 7 -8.58 -12.04 -6.52
N HIS A 8 -7.66 -11.25 -7.10
CA HIS A 8 -6.68 -10.46 -6.38
C HIS A 8 -6.61 -9.02 -6.91
N VAL A 9 -7.51 -8.15 -6.44
CA VAL A 9 -7.61 -6.74 -6.86
C VAL A 9 -6.43 -5.95 -6.31
N LEU A 10 -6.08 -6.18 -5.05
CA LEU A 10 -4.95 -5.51 -4.40
C LEU A 10 -3.62 -5.93 -5.05
N SER A 11 -3.41 -7.23 -5.25
CA SER A 11 -2.21 -7.75 -5.94
C SER A 11 -2.04 -7.12 -7.32
N SER A 12 -3.09 -7.10 -8.14
CA SER A 12 -3.04 -6.52 -9.49
C SER A 12 -2.75 -5.02 -9.50
N ALA A 13 -3.30 -4.29 -8.52
CA ALA A 13 -3.02 -2.87 -8.37
C ALA A 13 -1.56 -2.63 -7.92
N LEU A 14 -1.05 -3.43 -6.98
CA LEU A 14 0.34 -3.37 -6.53
C LEU A 14 1.31 -3.69 -7.68
N ASP A 15 1.05 -4.71 -8.50
CA ASP A 15 1.85 -5.03 -9.69
C ASP A 15 2.09 -3.80 -10.57
N THR A 16 1.07 -2.96 -10.73
CA THR A 16 1.16 -1.74 -11.55
C THR A 16 1.97 -0.65 -10.84
N LEU A 17 1.72 -0.46 -9.55
CA LEU A 17 2.31 0.62 -8.76
C LEU A 17 3.82 0.44 -8.54
N VAL A 18 4.28 -0.79 -8.32
CA VAL A 18 5.67 -1.05 -7.93
C VAL A 18 6.66 -0.93 -9.09
N LYS A 19 6.20 -1.00 -10.34
CA LYS A 19 7.02 -0.97 -11.56
C LYS A 19 7.66 0.39 -11.83
N ARG A 20 7.20 1.45 -11.16
CA ARG A 20 7.70 2.82 -11.33
C ARG A 20 7.93 3.49 -9.97
N PRO A 21 8.73 4.57 -9.91
CA PRO A 21 8.86 5.38 -8.71
C PRO A 21 7.48 5.85 -8.21
N LEU A 22 7.23 5.74 -6.90
CA LEU A 22 5.92 5.98 -6.30
C LEU A 22 5.41 7.42 -6.45
N ASN A 23 6.31 8.39 -6.63
CA ASN A 23 5.95 9.77 -6.94
C ASN A 23 5.41 9.96 -8.38
N GLN A 24 5.49 8.93 -9.23
CA GLN A 24 4.92 8.85 -10.57
C GLN A 24 3.84 7.77 -10.67
N ALA A 25 3.33 7.28 -9.53
CA ALA A 25 2.32 6.25 -9.50
C ALA A 25 1.09 6.60 -10.36
N ASP A 26 0.49 5.57 -10.96
CA ASP A 26 -0.80 5.69 -11.62
C ASP A 26 -1.89 5.93 -10.56
N ASP A 27 -2.67 7.00 -10.73
CA ASP A 27 -3.65 7.42 -9.73
C ASP A 27 -4.80 6.42 -9.61
N ALA A 28 -5.20 5.79 -10.72
CA ALA A 28 -6.27 4.80 -10.72
C ALA A 28 -5.85 3.51 -9.98
N ALA A 29 -4.64 3.01 -10.25
CA ALA A 29 -4.06 1.88 -9.53
C ALA A 29 -3.88 2.19 -8.04
N LEU A 30 -3.43 3.41 -7.70
CA LEU A 30 -3.23 3.84 -6.32
C LEU A 30 -4.56 3.86 -5.55
N VAL A 31 -5.60 4.44 -6.15
CA VAL A 31 -6.95 4.46 -5.59
C VAL A 31 -7.53 3.05 -5.50
N SER A 32 -7.30 2.19 -6.49
CA SER A 32 -7.76 0.80 -6.47
C SER A 32 -7.13 0.02 -5.32
N ALA A 33 -5.82 0.12 -5.13
CA ALA A 33 -5.11 -0.53 -4.03
C ALA A 33 -5.61 -0.04 -2.66
N ALA A 34 -5.75 1.29 -2.52
CA ALA A 34 -6.23 1.89 -1.29
C ALA A 34 -7.66 1.43 -0.93
N LYS A 35 -8.58 1.43 -1.90
CA LYS A 35 -9.95 0.96 -1.68
C LYS A 35 -10.01 -0.54 -1.33
N ALA A 36 -9.17 -1.36 -1.94
CA ALA A 36 -9.08 -2.78 -1.59
C ALA A 36 -8.65 -2.97 -0.12
N VAL A 37 -7.73 -2.14 0.36
CA VAL A 37 -7.29 -2.19 1.77
C VAL A 37 -8.36 -1.62 2.71
N TRP A 38 -9.00 -0.50 2.36
CA TRP A 38 -9.90 0.20 3.27
C TRP A 38 -11.30 -0.39 3.35
N TYR A 39 -11.84 -0.85 2.22
CA TYR A 39 -13.27 -1.09 2.08
C TYR A 39 -13.64 -2.47 1.52
N SER A 40 -12.67 -3.27 1.07
CA SER A 40 -12.97 -4.62 0.59
C SER A 40 -12.88 -5.65 1.70
N ASP A 41 -13.79 -6.61 1.68
CA ASP A 41 -13.76 -7.82 2.50
C ASP A 41 -12.76 -8.88 1.97
N SER A 42 -11.94 -8.53 0.98
CA SER A 42 -10.90 -9.40 0.45
C SER A 42 -9.90 -9.80 1.54
N ASN A 43 -9.53 -11.09 1.56
CA ASN A 43 -8.49 -11.61 2.43
C ASN A 43 -7.13 -10.98 2.03
N LEU A 44 -6.64 -10.06 2.86
CA LEU A 44 -5.38 -9.35 2.62
C LEU A 44 -4.17 -10.28 2.59
N GLU A 45 -4.16 -11.34 3.40
CA GLU A 45 -3.06 -12.31 3.42
C GLU A 45 -2.95 -13.04 2.09
N SER A 46 -4.09 -13.43 1.52
CA SER A 46 -4.16 -14.07 0.21
C SER A 46 -3.72 -13.13 -0.92
N GLU A 47 -4.16 -11.86 -0.89
CA GLU A 47 -3.75 -10.82 -1.84
C GLU A 47 -2.24 -10.55 -1.80
N VAL A 48 -1.68 -10.41 -0.59
CA VAL A 48 -0.24 -10.16 -0.37
C VAL A 48 0.58 -11.38 -0.78
N THR A 49 0.15 -12.59 -0.41
CA THR A 49 0.84 -13.83 -0.81
C THR A 49 0.84 -13.98 -2.34
N ALA A 50 -0.28 -13.67 -3.01
CA ALA A 50 -0.36 -13.70 -4.47
C ALA A 50 0.60 -12.71 -5.12
N PHE A 51 0.77 -11.51 -4.55
CA PHE A 51 1.75 -10.52 -4.98
C PHE A 51 3.19 -11.01 -4.77
N LEU A 52 3.54 -11.43 -3.55
CA LEU A 52 4.90 -11.86 -3.19
C LEU A 52 5.37 -13.07 -4.01
N ASN A 53 4.47 -14.00 -4.34
CA ASN A 53 4.78 -15.14 -5.21
C ASN A 53 5.18 -14.73 -6.65
N ARG A 54 4.85 -13.52 -7.08
CA ARG A 54 5.12 -13.01 -8.44
C ARG A 54 6.24 -11.98 -8.50
N HIS A 55 6.70 -11.49 -7.35
CA HIS A 55 7.67 -10.40 -7.26
C HIS A 55 8.89 -10.83 -6.45
N THR A 56 10.04 -10.92 -7.13
CA THR A 56 11.35 -11.22 -6.51
C THR A 56 12.26 -10.00 -6.43
N ASP A 57 11.88 -8.88 -7.06
CA ASP A 57 12.62 -7.62 -6.98
C ASP A 57 12.39 -6.95 -5.62
N GLU A 58 13.46 -6.81 -4.84
CA GLU A 58 13.39 -6.24 -3.49
C GLU A 58 12.84 -4.81 -3.46
N VAL A 59 13.13 -3.98 -4.47
CA VAL A 59 12.61 -2.60 -4.53
C VAL A 59 11.10 -2.63 -4.75
N GLU A 60 10.62 -3.52 -5.61
CA GLU A 60 9.18 -3.69 -5.85
C GLU A 60 8.46 -4.16 -4.58
N VAL A 61 9.03 -5.14 -3.87
CA VAL A 61 8.49 -5.64 -2.60
C VAL A 61 8.47 -4.55 -1.53
N ARG A 62 9.56 -3.78 -1.38
CA ARG A 62 9.62 -2.65 -0.42
C ARG A 62 8.62 -1.55 -0.76
N ARG A 63 8.41 -1.23 -2.05
CA ARG A 63 7.39 -0.27 -2.50
C ARG A 63 5.98 -0.72 -2.12
N ALA A 64 5.67 -2.00 -2.31
CA ALA A 64 4.38 -2.55 -1.90
C ALA A 64 4.19 -2.53 -0.37
N GLY A 65 5.21 -2.93 0.40
CA GLY A 65 5.18 -2.84 1.87
C GLY A 65 4.97 -1.41 2.37
N TYR A 66 5.72 -0.45 1.82
CA TYR A 66 5.53 0.97 2.08
C TYR A 66 4.10 1.44 1.80
N LEU A 67 3.50 1.04 0.67
CA LEU A 67 2.14 1.44 0.31
C LEU A 67 1.11 0.89 1.31
N LEU A 68 1.22 -0.38 1.69
CA LEU A 68 0.31 -0.99 2.66
C LEU A 68 0.42 -0.34 4.04
N GLU A 69 1.62 -0.12 4.55
CA GLU A 69 1.79 0.62 5.81
C GLU A 69 1.30 2.06 5.68
N ARG A 70 1.52 2.70 4.52
CA ARG A 70 1.02 4.06 4.30
C ARG A 70 -0.50 4.11 4.36
N PHE A 71 -1.18 3.09 3.86
CA PHE A 71 -2.63 3.03 3.86
C PHE A 71 -3.21 2.95 5.28
N THR A 72 -2.52 2.34 6.26
CA THR A 72 -3.01 2.29 7.65
C THR A 72 -2.98 3.63 8.37
N ARG A 73 -2.20 4.60 7.86
CA ARG A 73 -2.08 5.95 8.47
C ARG A 73 -3.24 6.88 8.12
N PHE A 74 -4.21 6.44 7.32
CA PHE A 74 -5.42 7.20 7.02
C PHE A 74 -6.53 6.90 8.02
N ALA A 75 -7.27 7.94 8.42
CA ALA A 75 -8.28 7.85 9.48
C ALA A 75 -9.56 7.08 9.10
N CYS A 76 -9.64 6.55 7.87
CA CYS A 76 -10.82 5.87 7.34
C CYS A 76 -10.82 4.34 7.56
N LEU A 77 -9.75 3.77 8.11
CA LEU A 77 -9.72 2.33 8.43
C LEU A 77 -10.33 2.07 9.81
N SER A 78 -11.02 0.94 9.94
CA SER A 78 -11.37 0.38 11.24
C SER A 78 -10.14 -0.23 11.92
N ASP A 79 -10.15 -0.28 13.25
CA ASP A 79 -9.06 -0.88 14.04
C ASP A 79 -8.79 -2.35 13.63
N LEU A 80 -9.84 -3.09 13.25
CA LEU A 80 -9.72 -4.45 12.72
C LEU A 80 -8.90 -4.47 11.41
N ARG A 81 -9.25 -3.60 10.45
CA ARG A 81 -8.52 -3.51 9.16
C ARG A 81 -7.09 -3.03 9.34
N VAL A 82 -6.83 -2.14 10.30
CA VAL A 82 -5.47 -1.75 10.66
C VAL A 82 -4.70 -2.97 11.15
N SER A 83 -5.25 -3.74 12.09
CA SER A 83 -4.60 -4.94 12.64
C SER A 83 -4.34 -6.00 11.56
N GLU A 84 -5.30 -6.26 10.67
CA GLU A 84 -5.13 -7.18 9.55
C GLU A 84 -4.02 -6.72 8.60
N THR A 85 -3.99 -5.42 8.28
CA THR A 85 -2.96 -4.85 7.40
C THR A 85 -1.57 -4.94 8.05
N LEU A 86 -1.46 -4.65 9.35
CA LEU A 86 -0.20 -4.78 10.08
C LEU A 86 0.29 -6.22 10.15
N ASN A 87 -0.63 -7.19 10.33
CA ASN A 87 -0.28 -8.61 10.34
C ASN A 87 0.31 -9.05 9.00
N VAL A 88 -0.28 -8.65 7.87
CA VAL A 88 0.26 -9.02 6.54
C VAL A 88 1.55 -8.29 6.19
N LEU A 89 1.89 -7.17 6.84
CA LEU A 89 3.18 -6.51 6.67
C LEU A 89 4.35 -7.38 7.17
N GLU A 90 4.12 -8.30 8.11
CA GLU A 90 5.14 -9.25 8.55
C GLU A 90 5.62 -10.14 7.40
N LEU A 91 4.74 -10.46 6.44
CA LEU A 91 5.11 -11.22 5.23
C LEU A 91 6.12 -10.48 4.35
N PHE A 92 6.05 -9.15 4.29
CA PHE A 92 7.03 -8.32 3.58
C PHE A 92 8.37 -8.28 4.31
N ALA A 93 8.35 -8.24 5.65
CA ALA A 93 9.56 -8.30 6.47
C ALA A 93 10.29 -9.65 6.33
N HIS A 94 9.56 -10.74 6.08
CA HIS A 94 10.14 -12.05 5.79
C HIS A 94 10.62 -12.19 4.35
N SER A 95 9.96 -11.51 3.40
CA SER A 95 10.28 -11.60 1.97
C SER A 95 11.42 -10.68 1.54
N THR A 96 11.64 -9.60 2.28
CA THR A 96 12.81 -8.76 2.10
C THR A 96 13.89 -9.26 3.04
N SER A 97 15.10 -9.50 2.53
CA SER A 97 16.27 -9.59 3.39
C SER A 97 16.46 -8.21 4.01
N VAL A 98 15.77 -7.94 5.11
CA VAL A 98 16.05 -6.80 5.96
C VAL A 98 17.35 -7.15 6.67
N GLN A 99 18.44 -7.21 5.91
CA GLN A 99 19.74 -6.85 6.42
C GLN A 99 19.51 -5.44 6.92
N ALA A 100 19.33 -5.32 8.23
CA ALA A 100 19.13 -4.07 8.96
C ALA A 100 20.01 -3.03 8.28
N VAL A 101 19.40 -2.18 7.45
CA VAL A 101 20.10 -1.08 6.82
C VAL A 101 20.36 -0.18 8.00
N MET A 102 21.55 -0.41 8.56
CA MET A 102 22.18 0.32 9.61
C MET A 102 21.77 1.76 9.40
N LEU A 103 21.05 2.33 10.38
CA LEU A 103 20.71 3.74 10.44
C LEU A 103 21.92 4.52 9.92
N GLN A 104 21.90 4.89 8.64
CA GLN A 104 22.93 5.72 8.07
C GLN A 104 22.63 7.09 8.67
N THR A 105 23.33 7.34 9.78
CA THR A 105 23.66 8.64 10.35
C THR A 105 23.07 9.77 9.53
N VAL A 106 21.91 10.23 10.02
CA VAL A 106 21.14 11.32 9.45
C VAL A 106 22.03 12.56 9.38
N THR A 107 22.58 12.84 8.20
CA THR A 107 23.06 14.19 7.88
C THR A 107 21.85 15.14 7.92
N PRO A 108 21.87 16.20 8.75
CA PRO A 108 20.74 17.11 8.86
C PRO A 108 20.76 18.07 7.67
N LEU A 109 20.30 17.61 6.51
CA LEU A 109 20.12 18.46 5.33
C LEU A 109 18.69 18.33 4.79
N ARG A 110 17.79 19.07 5.42
CA ARG A 110 16.90 20.01 4.73
C ARG A 110 16.06 19.45 3.56
N ARG A 111 15.43 18.28 3.68
CA ARG A 111 14.32 17.89 2.81
C ARG A 111 13.23 17.18 3.59
N ARG A 112 11.98 17.58 3.33
CA ARG A 112 10.73 16.89 3.68
C ARG A 112 10.69 15.49 3.05
N ARG A 113 11.58 14.58 3.47
CA ARG A 113 11.57 13.19 3.02
C ARG A 113 10.53 12.44 3.85
N ASP A 114 9.76 11.60 3.20
CA ASP A 114 8.78 10.74 3.86
C ASP A 114 9.55 9.73 4.71
N GLU A 115 9.52 9.90 6.03
CA GLU A 115 10.27 9.05 6.98
C GLU A 115 9.85 7.58 6.85
N LEU A 116 8.59 7.31 6.49
CA LEU A 116 8.10 5.97 6.21
C LEU A 116 8.77 5.38 4.97
N ALA A 117 8.96 6.16 3.90
CA ALA A 117 9.66 5.65 2.72
C ALA A 117 11.11 5.28 3.08
N VAL A 118 11.76 6.10 3.91
CA VAL A 118 13.12 5.85 4.38
C VAL A 118 13.21 4.58 5.24
N SER A 119 12.25 4.32 6.14
CA SER A 119 12.25 3.09 6.95
C SER A 119 12.07 1.83 6.11
N TRP A 120 11.38 1.92 4.96
CA TRP A 120 11.29 0.87 3.95
C TRP A 120 12.49 0.82 2.99
N GLY A 121 13.54 1.62 3.22
CA GLY A 121 14.74 1.64 2.39
C GLY A 121 14.51 2.23 0.99
N LEU A 122 13.49 3.07 0.82
CA LEU A 122 13.15 3.73 -0.43
C LEU A 122 13.74 5.14 -0.49
N SER A 123 14.09 5.57 -1.71
CA SER A 123 14.54 6.95 -1.96
C SER A 123 13.38 7.92 -2.20
N GLU A 124 12.19 7.37 -2.40
CA GLU A 124 10.97 8.05 -2.81
C GLU A 124 9.75 7.57 -2.03
N GLY A 125 8.84 8.49 -1.70
CA GLY A 125 7.48 8.18 -1.25
C GLY A 125 6.44 8.65 -2.28
N LEU A 126 5.17 8.68 -1.90
CA LEU A 126 4.08 9.13 -2.79
C LEU A 126 4.17 10.61 -3.20
N GLY A 127 4.75 11.48 -2.36
CA GLY A 127 4.77 12.91 -2.63
C GLY A 127 3.36 13.48 -2.85
N LEU A 128 3.14 14.21 -3.95
CA LEU A 128 1.82 14.77 -4.28
C LEU A 128 0.79 13.71 -4.69
N LYS A 129 1.20 12.48 -5.04
CA LYS A 129 0.28 11.40 -5.42
C LYS A 129 -0.66 10.99 -4.30
N ALA A 130 -0.28 11.23 -3.04
CA ALA A 130 -1.18 11.04 -1.90
C ALA A 130 -2.46 11.91 -1.98
N GLN A 131 -2.47 12.99 -2.77
CA GLN A 131 -3.66 13.83 -2.96
C GLN A 131 -4.79 13.09 -3.69
N ALA A 132 -4.48 12.14 -4.57
CA ALA A 132 -5.48 11.31 -5.26
C ALA A 132 -6.32 10.48 -4.29
N LEU A 133 -5.80 10.23 -3.09
CA LEU A 133 -6.46 9.45 -2.04
C LEU A 133 -7.40 10.28 -1.17
N MET A 134 -7.24 11.61 -1.12
CA MET A 134 -7.95 12.49 -0.17
C MET A 134 -9.48 12.40 -0.27
N PRO A 135 -10.11 12.34 -1.46
CA PRO A 135 -11.57 12.24 -1.56
C PRO A 135 -12.15 10.97 -0.92
N PHE A 136 -11.34 9.92 -0.85
CA PHE A 136 -11.73 8.59 -0.39
C PHE A 136 -11.42 8.35 1.08
N GLN A 137 -10.93 9.35 1.82
CA GLN A 137 -10.61 9.24 3.25
C GLN A 137 -11.78 9.66 4.15
N THR A 138 -12.96 9.86 3.58
CA THR A 138 -14.11 10.40 4.30
C THR A 138 -15.01 9.28 4.82
N ARG A 139 -15.54 9.45 6.04
CA ARG A 139 -16.61 8.58 6.57
C ARG A 139 -17.86 8.59 5.68
N HIS A 140 -18.07 9.67 4.92
CA HIS A 140 -19.17 9.75 3.96
C HIS A 140 -18.98 8.72 2.83
N TYR A 141 -17.78 8.64 2.26
CA TYR A 141 -17.47 7.66 1.23
C TYR A 141 -17.64 6.22 1.73
N GLU A 142 -17.24 5.94 2.97
CA GLU A 142 -17.45 4.64 3.63
C GLU A 142 -18.94 4.27 3.72
N ALA A 143 -19.81 5.23 4.08
CA ALA A 143 -21.26 5.02 4.13
C ALA A 143 -21.87 4.77 2.74
N GLU A 144 -21.42 5.49 1.71
CA GLU A 144 -21.84 5.25 0.32
C GLU A 144 -21.44 3.85 -0.16
N GLN A 145 -20.21 3.41 0.14
CA GLN A 145 -19.77 2.05 -0.21
C GLN A 145 -20.62 1.00 0.49
N ARG A 146 -20.88 1.13 1.80
CA ARG A 146 -21.77 0.19 2.52
C ARG A 146 -23.18 0.15 1.93
N ALA A 147 -23.73 1.28 1.52
CA ALA A 147 -25.06 1.35 0.91
C ALA A 147 -25.12 0.71 -0.49
N MET A 148 -24.01 0.70 -1.24
CA MET A 148 -23.94 0.05 -2.55
C MET A 148 -23.86 -1.48 -2.48
N PHE A 149 -23.41 -2.03 -1.35
CA PHE A 149 -23.23 -3.48 -1.15
C PHE A 149 -24.23 -4.10 -0.16
N SER A 150 -25.17 -3.31 0.37
CA SER A 150 -26.31 -3.79 1.18
C SER A 150 -27.54 -4.06 0.33
#